data_AF-B0L632-F1
#
_entry.id   AF-B0L632-F1
#
_cell.length_a   1.000
_cell.length_b   1.000
_cell.length_c   1.000
_cell.angle_alpha   90.00
_cell.angle_beta   90.00
_cell.angle_gamma   90.00
#
_symmetry.space_group_name_H-M   'P 1'
#
loop_
_entity.id
_entity.type
_entity.pdbx_description
1 polymer ?
#
loop_
_entity_poly.entity_id
_entity_poly.type
_entity_poly.pdbx_seq_one_letter_code
_entity_poly.pdbx_strand_id
1 'polypeptide(L)'
;LVSVASVESAGECGKSTTPDNEAFKLAPCASAAQDENASVSQSCCAQVKKLGQNPSCLCAVMLSNTAKMSGADPQIAVTIPKRCNIATRPVGYKCGPYTLP
;
A
#
# COMPACT_ATOMS: atom_id res chain seq x y z
N LEU A 1 5.81 -10.13 33.58
CA LEU A 1 6.45 -10.94 32.52
C LEU A 1 5.36 -11.40 31.57
N VAL A 2 5.13 -10.66 30.48
CA VAL A 2 4.24 -11.14 29.41
C VAL A 2 5.14 -11.52 28.25
N SER A 3 5.36 -12.82 28.12
CA SER A 3 6.09 -13.42 27.00
C SER A 3 5.24 -13.27 25.75
N VAL A 4 5.49 -12.22 24.96
CA VAL A 4 5.05 -12.21 23.56
C VAL A 4 5.98 -13.18 22.85
N ALA A 5 5.51 -14.40 22.68
CA ALA A 5 6.11 -15.31 21.71
C ALA A 5 6.01 -14.62 20.35
N SER A 6 7.13 -14.06 19.90
CA SER A 6 7.29 -13.54 18.55
C SER A 6 7.09 -14.71 17.60
N VAL A 7 5.84 -14.94 17.19
CA VAL A 7 5.58 -15.71 15.98
C VAL A 7 6.23 -14.89 14.88
N GLU A 8 7.35 -15.38 14.36
CA GLU A 8 7.99 -14.87 13.15
C GLU A 8 7.10 -15.20 11.94
N SER A 9 5.85 -14.74 12.02
CA SER A 9 4.96 -14.60 10.89
C SER A 9 5.68 -13.67 9.93
N ALA A 10 5.93 -14.15 8.72
CA ALA A 10 6.26 -13.24 7.64
C ALA A 10 5.13 -12.21 7.64
N GLY A 11 5.43 -10.94 7.95
CA GLY A 11 4.42 -9.88 7.92
C GLY A 11 3.79 -9.80 6.54
N GLU A 12 2.77 -8.96 6.33
CA GLU A 12 2.08 -8.92 5.02
C GLU A 12 3.03 -8.72 3.80
N CYS A 13 4.19 -8.09 4.04
CA CYS A 13 5.26 -7.84 3.05
C CYS A 13 6.43 -8.84 3.06
N GLY A 14 6.33 -9.93 3.81
CA GLY A 14 7.38 -10.94 3.94
C GLY A 14 8.22 -10.79 5.22
N LYS A 15 9.26 -11.63 5.36
CA LYS A 15 10.13 -11.66 6.56
C LYS A 15 11.20 -10.56 6.56
N SER A 16 11.55 -10.03 5.39
CA SER A 16 12.71 -9.14 5.22
C SER A 16 12.36 -7.65 5.28
N THR A 17 11.08 -7.29 5.33
CA THR A 17 10.64 -5.90 5.26
C THR A 17 9.29 -5.72 5.95
N THR A 18 9.03 -4.50 6.42
CA THR A 18 7.75 -4.12 7.02
C THR A 18 6.92 -3.29 6.03
N PRO A 19 5.58 -3.23 6.20
CA PRO A 19 4.75 -2.34 5.39
C PRO A 19 5.19 -0.87 5.47
N ASP A 20 5.62 -0.39 6.64
CA ASP A 20 6.12 0.97 6.81
C ASP A 20 7.42 1.22 6.02
N ASN A 21 8.33 0.24 5.91
CA ASN A 21 9.54 0.35 5.10
C ASN A 21 9.22 0.38 3.60
N GLU A 22 8.27 -0.44 3.15
CA GLU A 22 7.78 -0.42 1.77
C GLU A 22 7.04 0.89 1.44
N ALA A 23 6.34 1.50 2.41
CA ALA A 23 5.64 2.77 2.23
C ALA A 23 6.58 3.93 1.86
N PHE A 24 7.82 3.95 2.36
CA PHE A 24 8.81 4.94 1.92
C PHE A 24 9.09 4.88 0.42
N LYS A 25 9.00 3.69 -0.20
CA LYS A 25 9.18 3.52 -1.65
C LYS A 25 8.02 4.12 -2.45
N LEU A 26 6.88 4.37 -1.80
CA LEU A 26 5.72 5.07 -2.36
C LEU A 26 5.76 6.59 -2.15
N ALA A 27 6.89 7.17 -1.71
CA ALA A 27 7.04 8.63 -1.67
C ALA A 27 6.62 9.35 -2.99
N PRO A 28 6.90 8.82 -4.20
CA PRO A 28 6.42 9.42 -5.45
C PRO A 28 4.89 9.39 -5.63
N CYS A 29 4.18 8.63 -4.81
CA CYS A 29 2.72 8.53 -4.79
C CYS A 29 2.07 9.47 -3.78
N ALA A 30 2.83 10.21 -2.96
CA ALA A 30 2.29 10.96 -1.83
C ALA A 30 1.10 11.87 -2.23
N SER A 31 1.27 12.72 -3.25
CA SER A 31 0.19 13.58 -3.74
C SER A 31 -1.00 12.80 -4.28
N ALA A 32 -0.76 11.68 -4.97
CA ALA A 32 -1.82 10.80 -5.48
C ALA A 32 -2.55 10.05 -4.36
N ALA A 33 -1.90 9.83 -3.21
CA ALA A 33 -2.48 9.21 -2.03
C ALA A 33 -3.27 10.21 -1.17
N GLN A 34 -3.02 11.51 -1.34
CA GLN A 34 -3.72 12.59 -0.64
C GLN A 34 -4.92 13.13 -1.44
N ASP A 35 -4.82 13.17 -2.77
CA ASP A 35 -5.81 13.77 -3.66
C ASP A 35 -6.17 12.83 -4.82
N GLU A 36 -7.47 12.58 -4.97
CA GLU A 36 -8.03 11.74 -6.02
C GLU A 36 -7.82 12.31 -7.43
N ASN A 37 -7.70 13.64 -7.53
CA ASN A 37 -7.56 14.37 -8.79
C ASN A 37 -6.10 14.59 -9.19
N ALA A 38 -5.15 14.36 -8.27
CA ALA A 38 -3.73 14.53 -8.57
C ALA A 38 -3.29 13.62 -9.73
N SER A 39 -2.29 14.05 -10.50
CA SER A 39 -1.68 13.15 -11.49
C SER A 39 -0.85 12.08 -10.78
N VAL A 40 -0.85 10.86 -11.31
CA VAL A 40 -0.02 9.78 -10.79
C VAL A 40 1.26 9.68 -11.61
N SER A 41 2.41 9.82 -10.95
CA SER A 41 3.70 9.73 -11.62
C SER A 41 3.98 8.30 -12.12
N GLN A 42 4.74 8.18 -13.22
CA GLN A 42 5.12 6.86 -13.73
C GLN A 42 5.98 6.07 -12.72
N SER A 43 6.80 6.77 -11.93
CA SER A 43 7.58 6.16 -10.83
C SER A 43 6.67 5.61 -9.74
N CYS A 44 5.61 6.33 -9.35
CA CYS A 44 4.60 5.82 -8.43
C CYS A 44 3.97 4.52 -8.97
N CYS A 45 3.49 4.54 -10.21
CA CYS A 45 2.83 3.37 -10.80
C CYS A 45 3.77 2.16 -10.92
N ALA A 46 5.06 2.36 -11.19
CA ALA A 46 6.03 1.28 -11.21
C ALA A 46 6.19 0.61 -9.83
N GLN A 47 6.17 1.38 -8.73
CA GLN A 47 6.27 0.82 -7.38
C GLN A 47 4.99 0.11 -6.96
N VAL A 48 3.83 0.73 -7.24
CA VAL A 48 2.51 0.13 -6.96
C VAL A 48 2.33 -1.17 -7.74
N LYS A 49 2.80 -1.24 -9.00
CA LYS A 49 2.77 -2.48 -9.79
C LYS A 49 3.60 -3.60 -9.18
N LYS A 50 4.77 -3.29 -8.62
CA LYS A 50 5.62 -4.28 -7.93
C LYS A 50 4.96 -4.79 -6.66
N LEU A 51 4.48 -3.88 -5.81
CA LEU A 51 3.78 -4.23 -4.57
C LEU A 51 2.46 -4.97 -4.84
N GLY A 52 1.76 -4.62 -5.92
CA GLY A 52 0.51 -5.27 -6.32
C GLY A 52 0.62 -6.74 -6.71
N GLN A 53 1.85 -7.28 -6.87
CA GLN A 53 2.06 -8.73 -6.99
C GLN A 53 1.76 -9.46 -5.67
N ASN A 54 1.81 -8.74 -4.54
CA ASN A 54 1.38 -9.21 -3.23
C ASN A 54 0.25 -8.28 -2.72
N PRO A 55 -1.02 -8.59 -2.99
CA PRO A 55 -2.16 -7.76 -2.57
C PRO A 55 -2.18 -7.47 -1.07
N SER A 56 -1.77 -8.45 -0.25
CA SER A 56 -1.72 -8.31 1.20
C SER A 56 -0.72 -7.22 1.61
N CYS A 57 0.50 -7.29 1.07
CA CYS A 57 1.52 -6.26 1.29
C CYS A 57 1.06 -4.89 0.78
N LEU A 58 0.49 -4.82 -0.43
CA LEU A 58 0.01 -3.56 -0.99
C LEU A 58 -1.03 -2.89 -0.07
N CYS A 59 -2.01 -3.65 0.43
CA CYS A 59 -2.98 -3.15 1.40
C CYS A 59 -2.31 -2.66 2.68
N ALA A 60 -1.41 -3.47 3.25
CA ALA A 60 -0.72 -3.12 4.48
C ALA A 60 0.10 -1.83 4.33
N VAL A 61 0.75 -1.65 3.18
CA VAL A 61 1.52 -0.45 2.84
C VAL A 61 0.62 0.77 2.73
N MET A 62 -0.50 0.68 2.01
CA MET A 62 -1.46 1.79 1.87
C MET A 62 -2.10 2.19 3.20
N LEU A 63 -2.21 1.26 4.16
CA LEU A 63 -2.81 1.47 5.47
C LEU A 63 -1.78 1.63 6.61
N SER A 64 -0.49 1.63 6.26
CA SER A 64 0.64 1.73 7.18
C SER A 64 0.64 3.04 7.97
N ASN A 65 1.38 3.07 9.07
CA ASN A 65 1.52 4.29 9.86
C ASN A 65 2.30 5.34 9.08
N THR A 66 3.34 4.94 8.34
CA THR A 66 4.10 5.84 7.46
C THR A 66 3.22 6.49 6.40
N ALA A 67 2.33 5.75 5.75
CA ALA A 67 1.37 6.32 4.80
C ALA A 67 0.43 7.34 5.46
N LYS A 68 -0.11 7.02 6.64
CA LYS A 68 -0.99 7.93 7.38
C LYS A 68 -0.25 9.20 7.84
N MET A 69 0.98 9.06 8.33
CA MET A 69 1.80 10.19 8.76
C MET A 69 2.22 11.10 7.60
N SER A 70 2.31 10.56 6.38
CA SER A 70 2.54 11.38 5.18
C SER A 70 1.26 12.05 4.67
N GLY A 71 0.14 11.91 5.38
CA GLY A 71 -1.14 12.51 5.04
C GLY A 71 -1.94 11.72 4.00
N ALA A 72 -1.54 10.49 3.67
CA ALA A 72 -2.31 9.66 2.74
C ALA A 72 -3.72 9.41 3.29
N ASP A 73 -4.72 9.62 2.44
CA ASP A 73 -6.09 9.22 2.71
C ASP A 73 -6.25 7.75 2.28
N PRO A 74 -6.62 6.83 3.19
CA PRO A 74 -6.80 5.42 2.86
C PRO A 74 -7.81 5.15 1.75
N GLN A 75 -8.90 5.93 1.67
CA GLN A 75 -9.92 5.77 0.62
C GLN A 75 -9.37 6.19 -0.74
N ILE A 76 -8.52 7.21 -0.78
CA ILE A 76 -7.88 7.66 -2.02
C ILE A 76 -6.72 6.74 -2.42
N ALA A 77 -5.88 6.35 -1.46
CA ALA A 77 -4.70 5.52 -1.69
C ALA A 77 -5.05 4.17 -2.35
N VAL A 78 -6.13 3.51 -1.93
CA VAL A 78 -6.58 2.24 -2.53
C VAL A 78 -7.05 2.37 -3.99
N THR A 79 -7.30 3.60 -4.47
CA THR A 79 -7.65 3.83 -5.89
C THR A 79 -6.42 3.99 -6.79
N ILE A 80 -5.22 4.18 -6.24
CA ILE A 80 -4.00 4.40 -7.03
C ILE A 80 -3.75 3.27 -8.05
N PRO A 81 -3.92 1.97 -7.73
CA PRO A 81 -3.74 0.91 -8.72
C PRO A 81 -4.68 1.04 -9.92
N LYS A 82 -5.90 1.57 -9.71
CA LYS A 82 -6.86 1.90 -10.77
C LYS A 82 -6.35 3.03 -11.65
N ARG A 83 -5.93 4.13 -11.03
CA ARG A 83 -5.43 5.35 -11.71
C ARG A 83 -4.15 5.07 -12.50
N CYS A 84 -3.33 4.14 -12.02
CA CYS A 84 -2.17 3.61 -12.74
C CYS A 84 -2.50 2.64 -13.88
N ASN A 85 -3.78 2.31 -14.11
CA ASN A 85 -4.23 1.36 -15.12
C ASN A 85 -3.52 -0.01 -15.07
N ILE A 86 -3.30 -0.55 -13.87
CA ILE A 86 -2.60 -1.83 -13.68
C ILE A 86 -3.57 -2.97 -14.01
N ALA A 87 -3.36 -3.62 -15.16
CA ALA A 87 -4.27 -4.66 -15.66
C ALA A 87 -4.44 -5.86 -14.69
N THR A 88 -3.39 -6.24 -13.98
CA THR A 88 -3.39 -7.38 -13.03
C THR A 88 -3.75 -6.97 -11.61
N ARG A 89 -4.41 -5.82 -11.42
CA ARG A 89 -4.78 -5.34 -10.09
C ARG A 89 -5.83 -6.27 -9.46
N PRO A 90 -5.73 -6.55 -8.15
CA PRO A 90 -6.61 -7.48 -7.45
C PRO A 90 -7.94 -6.80 -7.11
N VAL A 91 -8.81 -6.64 -8.12
CA VAL A 91 -10.15 -6.04 -7.98
C VAL A 91 -10.98 -6.84 -6.98
N GLY A 92 -11.63 -6.15 -6.04
CA GLY A 92 -12.46 -6.78 -5.00
C GLY A 92 -11.68 -7.30 -3.79
N TYR A 93 -10.35 -7.16 -3.76
CA TYR A 93 -9.55 -7.55 -2.61
C TYR A 93 -9.81 -6.61 -1.43
N LYS A 94 -10.03 -7.17 -0.24
CA LYS A 94 -10.36 -6.43 0.98
C LYS A 94 -9.10 -6.01 1.73
N CYS A 95 -8.85 -4.70 1.80
CA CYS A 95 -7.87 -4.06 2.66
C CYS A 95 -8.56 -3.57 3.96
N GLY A 96 -8.92 -4.50 4.86
CA GLY A 96 -9.69 -4.16 6.05
C GLY A 96 -11.08 -3.62 5.69
N PRO A 97 -11.45 -2.37 6.06
CA PRO A 97 -12.73 -1.77 5.67
C PRO A 97 -12.76 -1.29 4.21
N TYR A 98 -11.62 -1.23 3.53
CA TYR A 98 -11.52 -0.75 2.14
C TYR A 98 -11.49 -1.93 1.16
N THR A 99 -11.95 -1.70 -0.06
CA THR A 99 -11.89 -2.68 -1.15
C THR A 99 -11.18 -2.06 -2.34
N LEU A 100 -10.22 -2.79 -2.92
CA LEU A 100 -9.54 -2.35 -4.14
C LEU A 100 -10.55 -2.31 -5.31
N PRO A 101 -10.80 -1.13 -5.91
CA PRO A 101 -11.77 -0.96 -6.98
C PRO A 101 -11.26 -1.49 -8.32
#